data_AF-A0A7L2MN93-F1
#
_entry.id   AF-A0A7L2MN93-F1
#
_cell.length_a   1.000
_cell.length_b   1.000
_cell.length_c   1.000
_cell.angle_alpha   90.00
_cell.angle_beta   90.00
_cell.angle_gamma   90.00
#
_symmetry.space_group_name_H-M   'P 1'
#
loop_
_entity.id
_entity.type
_entity.pdbx_description
1 polymer ?
#
loop_
_entity_poly.entity_id
_entity_poly.type
_entity_poly.pdbx_seq_one_letter_code
_entity_poly.pdbx_strand_id
1 'polypeptide(L)'
;VDKDTMKIGGGLGGVEQMQIDGSVQFDGVGGLSDHISSLKEMVIFPLLYPEIFERLKIEPPRGCLFYGPPGTGKTLLARALANECSQGHMRVTFFMRKGAECLSKWIGESERQLRLLFEQAYQMRPSIIFFDEIDALAPIRSDKQDQIHSSVVGTLLTLMDGLASRGEVVVIGATNRLDSIDPALRRPGRFEREFRFSLPNKEARKEIFKIHTRDWNPKPSDDLLEKLAEECVGYCGADIKALCAESGLCALRHRYPQLYESRERLQINMDSIKIKANDFSMAMQKTVPASRRVVPSSGRALSAISKPLLENTLERILETLQRVFPHAELALKKGQQQDPNLGNYVIDSDEESPSISEEKLTHKTPNSKKAEFCTFSRYICPCYGSVFKMAENPRDQPTSYRPRFLLIEEPGSGQASDLAAAVIHSLEKFPIYTLDTPTLFASLSPDETCVQLMREAQRSAPSIIYVPQIPSWWDTVGPTLRSVFTALLQSIPRFTPVLLLATSNVQLRDLPEEIKALFNNEYEEVFRIPRPTCAERRHFFEDLVMKQAAQPPALKNN
;
A
#
# COMPACT_ATOMS: atom_id res chain seq x y z
N VAL A 1 -29.65 -35.99 -6.21
CA VAL A 1 -29.05 -37.11 -5.44
C VAL A 1 -28.14 -36.46 -4.42
N ASP A 2 -28.71 -35.95 -3.33
CA ASP A 2 -27.99 -35.09 -2.36
C ASP A 2 -28.62 -35.24 -0.97
N LYS A 3 -28.30 -36.34 -0.27
CA LYS A 3 -28.60 -36.50 1.16
C LYS A 3 -27.55 -37.31 1.95
N ASP A 4 -26.55 -37.90 1.28
CA ASP A 4 -25.64 -38.86 1.93
C ASP A 4 -24.27 -38.30 2.32
N THR A 5 -23.93 -37.05 2.01
CA THR A 5 -22.64 -36.45 2.42
C THR A 5 -22.65 -35.86 3.83
N MET A 6 -23.77 -35.92 4.55
CA MET A 6 -23.96 -35.22 5.84
C MET A 6 -23.73 -36.11 7.08
N LYS A 7 -23.22 -37.35 6.92
CA LYS A 7 -23.13 -38.34 8.02
C LYS A 7 -21.75 -38.99 8.23
N ILE A 8 -20.65 -38.26 7.98
CA ILE A 8 -19.30 -38.75 8.34
C ILE A 8 -18.63 -37.95 9.48
N GLY A 9 -19.20 -36.81 9.92
CA GLY A 9 -18.54 -35.89 10.87
C GLY A 9 -18.84 -36.04 12.37
N GLY A 10 -19.35 -37.17 12.85
CA GLY A 10 -19.92 -37.28 14.21
C GLY A 10 -18.95 -37.49 15.39
N GLY A 11 -17.62 -37.55 15.19
CA GLY A 11 -16.72 -38.03 16.26
C GLY A 11 -15.29 -37.48 16.31
N LEU A 12 -14.90 -36.51 15.48
CA LEU A 12 -13.52 -35.97 15.49
C LEU A 12 -13.57 -34.47 15.71
N GLY A 13 -13.17 -34.05 16.91
CA GLY A 13 -13.29 -32.68 17.38
C GLY A 13 -12.65 -31.63 16.48
N GLY A 14 -13.38 -30.53 16.30
CA GLY A 14 -12.81 -29.18 16.19
C GLY A 14 -12.57 -28.62 14.79
N VAL A 15 -12.72 -29.39 13.70
CA VAL A 15 -12.49 -28.84 12.35
C VAL A 15 -13.81 -28.47 11.66
N GLU A 16 -14.43 -27.39 12.13
CA GLU A 16 -15.54 -26.75 11.43
C GLU A 16 -15.10 -26.22 10.06
N GLN A 17 -15.77 -26.68 9.00
CA GLN A 17 -15.83 -25.97 7.73
C GLN A 17 -16.58 -24.66 7.96
N MET A 18 -15.97 -23.54 7.63
CA MET A 18 -16.62 -22.26 7.81
C MET A 18 -17.72 -22.11 6.75
N GLN A 19 -18.96 -21.82 7.17
CA GLN A 19 -19.98 -21.33 6.24
C GLN A 19 -19.52 -19.95 5.76
N ILE A 20 -19.10 -19.87 4.51
CA ILE A 20 -18.64 -18.61 3.93
C ILE A 20 -19.87 -17.75 3.65
N ASP A 21 -19.89 -16.52 4.17
CA ASP A 21 -20.86 -15.52 3.76
C ASP A 21 -20.71 -15.28 2.25
N GLY A 22 -21.63 -15.82 1.44
CA GLY A 22 -21.56 -15.75 -0.03
C GLY A 22 -21.71 -14.34 -0.62
N SER A 23 -21.81 -13.30 0.22
CA SER A 23 -21.98 -11.90 -0.18
C SER A 23 -20.67 -11.19 -0.53
N VAL A 24 -19.52 -11.72 -0.10
CA VAL A 24 -18.21 -11.07 -0.31
C VAL A 24 -17.53 -11.64 -1.56
N GLN A 25 -17.63 -10.94 -2.68
CA GLN A 25 -16.96 -11.26 -3.95
C GLN A 25 -15.78 -10.30 -4.21
N PHE A 26 -15.04 -10.52 -5.29
CA PHE A 26 -13.98 -9.60 -5.72
C PHE A 26 -14.48 -8.17 -5.97
N ASP A 27 -15.74 -8.01 -6.39
CA ASP A 27 -16.38 -6.69 -6.55
C ASP A 27 -16.53 -5.92 -5.22
N GLY A 28 -16.47 -6.62 -4.08
CA GLY A 28 -16.46 -6.05 -2.75
C GLY A 28 -15.07 -5.61 -2.25
N VAL A 29 -14.02 -5.75 -3.07
CA VAL A 29 -12.63 -5.44 -2.69
C VAL A 29 -12.12 -4.25 -3.51
N GLY A 30 -11.92 -3.10 -2.86
CA GLY A 30 -11.37 -1.90 -3.51
C GLY A 30 -9.84 -1.82 -3.42
N GLY A 31 -9.20 -1.33 -4.48
CA GLY A 31 -7.79 -0.92 -4.47
C GLY A 31 -6.73 -2.02 -4.42
N LEU A 32 -7.12 -3.29 -4.61
CA LEU A 32 -6.23 -4.47 -4.54
C LEU A 32 -6.21 -5.27 -5.84
N SER A 33 -6.39 -4.63 -7.00
CA SER A 33 -6.46 -5.27 -8.31
C SER A 33 -5.24 -6.14 -8.64
N ASP A 34 -4.04 -5.62 -8.34
CA ASP A 34 -2.77 -6.28 -8.65
C ASP A 34 -2.54 -7.53 -7.77
N HIS A 35 -3.02 -7.47 -6.53
CA HIS A 35 -3.01 -8.61 -5.60
C HIS A 35 -4.02 -9.66 -6.05
N ILE A 36 -5.20 -9.24 -6.53
CA ILE A 36 -6.23 -10.14 -7.06
C ILE A 36 -5.71 -10.87 -8.31
N SER A 37 -5.13 -10.17 -9.29
CA SER A 37 -4.61 -10.81 -10.51
C SER A 37 -3.53 -11.84 -10.19
N SER A 38 -2.59 -11.49 -9.32
CA SER A 38 -1.53 -12.40 -8.87
C SER A 38 -2.07 -13.62 -8.13
N LEU A 39 -3.12 -13.46 -7.32
CA LEU A 39 -3.79 -14.59 -6.65
C LEU A 39 -4.57 -15.47 -7.63
N LYS A 40 -5.19 -14.88 -8.66
CA LYS A 40 -5.85 -15.63 -9.74
C LYS A 40 -4.85 -16.51 -10.48
N GLU A 41 -3.67 -15.98 -10.81
CA GLU A 41 -2.59 -16.75 -11.44
C GLU A 41 -2.08 -17.89 -10.58
N MET A 42 -2.04 -17.71 -9.26
CA MET A 42 -1.54 -18.71 -8.32
C MET A 42 -2.56 -19.80 -8.01
N VAL A 43 -3.84 -19.46 -7.84
CA VAL A 43 -4.86 -20.38 -7.31
C VAL A 43 -5.83 -20.82 -8.40
N ILE A 44 -6.33 -19.87 -9.19
CA ILE A 44 -7.40 -20.15 -10.16
C ILE A 44 -6.84 -20.76 -11.45
N PHE A 45 -5.75 -20.22 -11.99
CA PHE A 45 -5.21 -20.68 -13.28
C PHE A 45 -4.70 -22.13 -13.28
N PRO A 46 -4.00 -22.63 -12.25
CA PRO A 46 -3.58 -24.02 -12.22
C PRO A 46 -4.76 -24.99 -12.21
N LEU A 47 -5.89 -24.57 -11.64
CA LEU A 47 -7.11 -25.37 -11.57
C LEU A 47 -7.94 -25.27 -12.86
N LEU A 48 -7.94 -24.11 -13.53
CA LEU A 48 -8.65 -23.92 -14.80
C LEU A 48 -7.90 -24.46 -16.02
N TYR A 49 -6.57 -24.37 -16.04
CA TYR A 49 -5.73 -24.69 -17.20
C TYR A 49 -4.55 -25.62 -16.83
N PRO A 50 -4.79 -26.82 -16.26
CA PRO A 50 -3.72 -27.72 -15.82
C PRO A 50 -2.79 -28.14 -16.98
N GLU A 51 -3.34 -28.27 -18.19
CA GLU A 51 -2.60 -28.69 -19.40
C GLU A 51 -1.38 -27.79 -19.70
N ILE A 52 -1.49 -26.49 -19.41
CA ILE A 52 -0.40 -25.52 -19.62
C ILE A 52 0.76 -25.81 -18.67
N PHE A 53 0.45 -26.11 -17.41
CA PHE A 53 1.45 -26.40 -16.37
C PHE A 53 2.14 -27.75 -16.62
N GLU A 54 1.39 -28.76 -17.08
CA GLU A 54 1.93 -30.06 -17.46
C GLU A 54 2.87 -29.96 -18.67
N ARG A 55 2.46 -29.23 -19.72
CA ARG A 55 3.28 -29.03 -20.93
C ARG A 55 4.58 -28.29 -20.63
N LEU A 56 4.52 -27.27 -19.76
CA LEU A 56 5.68 -26.48 -19.37
C LEU A 56 6.52 -27.15 -18.27
N LYS A 57 6.01 -28.21 -17.63
CA LYS A 57 6.63 -28.88 -16.47
C LYS A 57 6.95 -27.89 -15.34
N ILE A 58 6.04 -26.94 -15.10
CA ILE A 58 6.16 -25.94 -14.06
C ILE A 58 5.23 -26.34 -12.92
N GLU A 59 5.75 -26.40 -11.70
CA GLU A 59 4.94 -26.61 -10.51
C GLU A 59 4.27 -25.29 -10.10
N PRO A 60 2.94 -25.26 -9.90
CA PRO A 60 2.27 -24.06 -9.44
C PRO A 60 2.66 -23.75 -7.98
N PRO A 61 2.79 -22.46 -7.62
CA PRO A 61 3.12 -22.06 -6.26
C PRO A 61 1.99 -22.42 -5.29
N ARG A 62 2.32 -23.06 -4.16
CA ARG A 62 1.33 -23.65 -3.24
C ARG A 62 1.12 -22.89 -1.94
N GLY A 63 2.01 -21.95 -1.63
CA GLY A 63 1.91 -21.16 -0.40
C GLY A 63 2.11 -19.68 -0.65
N CYS A 64 1.22 -18.87 -0.07
CA CYS A 64 1.36 -17.42 -0.05
C CYS A 64 1.23 -16.84 1.36
N LEU A 65 1.97 -15.76 1.60
CA LEU A 65 1.99 -15.03 2.85
C LEU A 65 1.52 -13.60 2.64
N PHE A 66 0.45 -13.21 3.32
CA PHE A 66 -0.07 -11.85 3.37
C PHE A 66 0.53 -11.12 4.56
N TYR A 67 1.15 -9.97 4.32
CA TYR A 67 1.71 -9.16 5.39
C TYR A 67 1.42 -7.67 5.19
N GLY A 68 1.31 -6.93 6.28
CA GLY A 68 1.02 -5.50 6.26
C GLY A 68 0.23 -5.06 7.49
N PRO A 69 -0.03 -3.75 7.67
CA PRO A 69 -0.74 -3.25 8.83
C PRO A 69 -2.15 -3.85 8.95
N PRO A 70 -2.71 -3.87 10.17
CA PRO A 70 -4.05 -4.39 10.40
C PRO A 70 -5.11 -3.52 9.69
N GLY A 71 -6.21 -4.14 9.27
CA GLY A 71 -7.35 -3.43 8.66
C GLY A 71 -7.19 -3.08 7.17
N THR A 72 -6.18 -3.61 6.48
CA THR A 72 -5.98 -3.45 5.02
C THR A 72 -6.72 -4.48 4.15
N GLY A 73 -7.51 -5.36 4.76
CA GLY A 73 -8.35 -6.31 4.00
C GLY A 73 -7.71 -7.68 3.71
N LYS A 74 -6.62 -8.08 4.40
CA LYS A 74 -5.98 -9.40 4.25
C LYS A 74 -6.98 -10.57 4.37
N THR A 75 -7.74 -10.61 5.47
CA THR A 75 -8.77 -11.64 5.72
C THR A 75 -9.96 -11.51 4.75
N LEU A 76 -10.29 -10.28 4.33
CA LEU A 76 -11.39 -10.03 3.39
C LEU A 76 -11.05 -10.57 1.99
N LEU A 77 -9.83 -10.34 1.50
CA LEU A 77 -9.37 -10.85 0.22
C LEU A 77 -9.36 -12.38 0.17
N ALA A 78 -8.90 -13.04 1.24
CA ALA A 78 -8.91 -14.50 1.33
C ALA A 78 -10.35 -15.07 1.28
N ARG A 79 -11.30 -14.41 1.94
CA ARG A 79 -12.73 -14.78 1.89
C ARG A 79 -13.32 -14.56 0.50
N ALA A 80 -12.99 -13.43 -0.14
CA ALA A 80 -13.44 -13.14 -1.50
C ALA A 80 -12.94 -14.19 -2.51
N LEU A 81 -11.66 -14.59 -2.40
CA LEU A 81 -11.09 -15.67 -3.21
C LEU A 81 -11.83 -16.99 -3.01
N ALA A 82 -12.14 -17.35 -1.77
CA ALA A 82 -12.85 -18.59 -1.45
C ALA A 82 -14.27 -18.61 -2.04
N ASN A 83 -14.97 -17.46 -1.99
CA ASN A 83 -16.29 -17.31 -2.58
C ASN A 83 -16.27 -17.38 -4.11
N GLU A 84 -15.32 -16.69 -4.76
CA GLU A 84 -15.18 -16.75 -6.22
C GLU A 84 -14.95 -18.19 -6.70
N CYS A 85 -14.04 -18.90 -6.02
CA CYS A 85 -13.72 -20.28 -6.31
C CYS A 85 -14.87 -21.25 -6.00
N SER A 86 -15.89 -20.84 -5.24
CA SER A 86 -17.04 -21.68 -4.88
C SER A 86 -18.29 -21.44 -5.73
N GLN A 87 -18.40 -20.24 -6.35
CA GLN A 87 -19.56 -19.85 -7.16
C GLN A 87 -19.46 -20.31 -8.62
N GLY A 88 -18.25 -20.66 -9.10
CA GLY A 88 -18.02 -21.16 -10.46
C GLY A 88 -18.33 -22.65 -10.66
N HIS A 89 -17.76 -23.22 -11.72
CA HIS A 89 -17.87 -24.66 -12.05
C HIS A 89 -17.08 -25.57 -11.11
N MET A 90 -16.29 -25.01 -10.20
CA MET A 90 -15.43 -25.72 -9.29
C MET A 90 -15.91 -25.50 -7.86
N ARG A 91 -15.91 -26.54 -7.05
CA ARG A 91 -16.23 -26.44 -5.61
C ARG A 91 -14.93 -26.59 -4.84
N VAL A 92 -14.38 -25.47 -4.38
CA VAL A 92 -13.16 -25.46 -3.56
C VAL A 92 -13.53 -25.43 -2.09
N THR A 93 -12.97 -26.34 -1.29
CA THR A 93 -13.19 -26.35 0.16
C THR A 93 -12.29 -25.33 0.85
N PHE A 94 -12.86 -24.46 1.68
CA PHE A 94 -12.12 -23.44 2.40
C PHE A 94 -12.06 -23.73 3.91
N PHE A 95 -10.84 -23.83 4.44
CA PHE A 95 -10.58 -23.97 5.87
C PHE A 95 -9.97 -22.68 6.39
N MET A 96 -10.60 -22.06 7.39
CA MET A 96 -10.04 -20.91 8.09
C MET A 96 -9.71 -21.28 9.53
N ARG A 97 -8.52 -20.89 9.99
CA ARG A 97 -8.05 -21.04 11.37
C ARG A 97 -7.32 -19.80 11.82
N LYS A 98 -7.54 -19.37 13.07
CA LYS A 98 -6.68 -18.35 13.69
C LYS A 98 -5.48 -19.01 14.34
N GLY A 99 -4.31 -18.39 14.27
CA GLY A 99 -3.07 -18.94 14.81
C GLY A 99 -3.17 -19.29 16.30
N ALA A 100 -3.87 -18.46 17.08
CA ALA A 100 -4.12 -18.70 18.51
C ALA A 100 -5.06 -19.90 18.78
N GLU A 101 -5.99 -20.21 17.87
CA GLU A 101 -6.96 -21.32 18.05
C GLU A 101 -6.29 -22.69 17.85
N CYS A 102 -5.17 -22.74 17.12
CA CYS A 102 -4.40 -23.97 16.93
C CYS A 102 -3.47 -24.30 18.11
N LEU A 103 -3.33 -23.40 19.09
CA LEU A 103 -2.46 -23.58 20.25
C LEU A 103 -3.28 -24.10 21.45
N SER A 104 -2.80 -25.18 22.05
CA SER A 104 -3.41 -25.82 23.21
C SER A 104 -2.41 -25.91 24.36
N LYS A 105 -2.91 -25.88 25.61
CA LYS A 105 -2.05 -26.07 26.81
C LYS A 105 -1.48 -27.48 26.91
N TRP A 106 -2.12 -28.45 26.26
CA TRP A 106 -1.71 -29.86 26.26
C TRP A 106 -0.64 -30.10 25.21
N ILE A 107 0.48 -30.68 25.64
CA ILE A 107 1.63 -31.00 24.80
C ILE A 107 1.21 -31.98 23.70
N GLY A 108 1.54 -31.66 22.45
CA GLY A 108 1.28 -32.52 21.28
C GLY A 108 -0.15 -32.45 20.72
N GLU A 109 -1.11 -31.85 21.43
CA GLU A 109 -2.47 -31.68 20.91
C GLU A 109 -2.50 -30.69 19.73
N SER A 110 -1.75 -29.59 19.81
CA SER A 110 -1.61 -28.60 18.72
C SER A 110 -1.05 -29.24 17.43
N GLU A 111 -0.05 -30.12 17.57
CA GLU A 111 0.55 -30.84 16.44
C GLU A 111 -0.43 -31.83 15.81
N ARG A 112 -1.20 -32.56 16.65
CA ARG A 112 -2.24 -33.47 16.18
C ARG A 112 -3.34 -32.72 15.43
N GLN A 113 -3.79 -31.58 15.94
CA GLN A 113 -4.81 -30.75 15.30
C GLN A 113 -4.34 -30.23 13.92
N LEU A 114 -3.08 -29.78 13.82
CA LEU A 114 -2.51 -29.38 12.53
C LEU A 114 -2.44 -30.55 11.53
N ARG A 115 -1.99 -31.73 11.97
CA ARG A 115 -1.96 -32.92 11.10
C ARG A 115 -3.34 -33.29 10.60
N LEU A 116 -4.33 -33.31 11.49
CA LEU A 116 -5.72 -33.61 11.15
C LEU A 116 -6.28 -32.61 10.13
N LEU A 117 -6.02 -31.32 10.31
CA LEU A 117 -6.46 -30.28 9.39
C LEU A 117 -5.88 -30.48 7.97
N PHE A 118 -4.58 -30.77 7.87
CA PHE A 118 -3.95 -31.02 6.58
C PHE A 118 -4.42 -32.33 5.92
N GLU A 119 -4.70 -33.37 6.72
CA GLU A 119 -5.27 -34.63 6.22
C GLU A 119 -6.70 -34.43 5.69
N GLN A 120 -7.54 -33.67 6.39
CA GLN A 120 -8.89 -33.35 5.93
C GLN A 120 -8.87 -32.47 4.68
N ALA A 121 -7.99 -31.47 4.62
CA ALA A 121 -7.81 -30.65 3.43
C ALA A 121 -7.37 -31.48 2.22
N TYR A 122 -6.50 -32.47 2.45
CA TYR A 122 -6.08 -33.41 1.41
C TYR A 122 -7.22 -34.35 0.95
N GLN A 123 -8.15 -34.72 1.83
CA GLN A 123 -9.33 -35.50 1.45
C GLN A 123 -10.35 -34.68 0.66
N MET A 124 -10.45 -33.37 0.93
CA MET A 124 -11.46 -32.47 0.36
C MET A 124 -10.92 -31.56 -0.75
N ARG A 125 -9.99 -32.09 -1.55
CA ARG A 125 -9.37 -31.38 -2.67
C ARG A 125 -10.36 -31.14 -3.83
N PRO A 126 -10.26 -30.02 -4.55
CA PRO A 126 -9.33 -28.88 -4.34
C PRO A 126 -9.66 -28.08 -3.06
N SER A 127 -8.65 -27.68 -2.30
CA SER A 127 -8.87 -26.97 -1.02
C SER A 127 -7.87 -25.85 -0.73
N ILE A 128 -8.32 -24.88 0.07
CA ILE A 128 -7.54 -23.73 0.52
C ILE A 128 -7.55 -23.71 2.05
N ILE A 129 -6.36 -23.63 2.65
CA ILE A 129 -6.17 -23.43 4.09
C ILE A 129 -5.73 -21.99 4.34
N PHE A 130 -6.52 -21.22 5.08
CA PHE A 130 -6.20 -19.86 5.50
C PHE A 130 -5.87 -19.80 7.00
N PHE A 131 -4.63 -19.44 7.32
CA PHE A 131 -4.17 -19.14 8.67
C PHE A 131 -4.18 -17.63 8.90
N ASP A 132 -5.05 -17.13 9.76
CA ASP A 132 -5.00 -15.75 10.23
C ASP A 132 -4.06 -15.62 11.43
N GLU A 133 -3.33 -14.52 11.56
CA GLU A 133 -2.34 -14.29 12.64
C GLU A 133 -1.35 -15.45 12.80
N ILE A 134 -0.75 -15.89 11.68
CA ILE A 134 0.19 -17.03 11.65
C ILE A 134 1.44 -16.81 12.53
N ASP A 135 1.79 -15.56 12.84
CA ASP A 135 2.87 -15.22 13.76
C ASP A 135 2.63 -15.69 15.19
N ALA A 136 1.37 -15.87 15.61
CA ALA A 136 1.06 -16.51 16.88
C ALA A 136 1.43 -18.01 16.88
N LEU A 137 1.26 -18.68 15.73
CA LEU A 137 1.54 -20.10 15.57
C LEU A 137 3.03 -20.38 15.36
N ALA A 138 3.72 -19.55 14.58
CA ALA A 138 5.09 -19.77 14.15
C ALA A 138 6.03 -18.56 14.36
N PRO A 139 6.30 -18.20 15.63
CA PRO A 139 7.25 -17.12 15.95
C PRO A 139 8.70 -17.50 15.59
N ILE A 140 9.59 -16.50 15.49
CA ILE A 140 11.04 -16.73 15.31
C ILE A 140 11.57 -17.57 16.47
N ARG A 141 12.20 -18.71 16.17
CA ARG A 141 12.88 -19.56 17.15
C ARG A 141 13.96 -18.76 17.87
N SER A 142 13.86 -18.69 19.19
CA SER A 142 14.94 -18.17 20.04
C SER A 142 15.13 -19.07 21.24
N ASP A 143 16.35 -19.10 21.79
CA ASP A 143 16.71 -19.96 22.92
C ASP A 143 15.87 -19.68 24.20
N LYS A 144 15.18 -18.53 24.25
CA LYS A 144 14.34 -18.09 25.38
C LYS A 144 12.85 -18.42 25.23
N GLN A 145 12.40 -18.92 24.07
CA GLN A 145 10.99 -19.24 23.85
C GLN A 145 10.62 -20.66 24.31
N ASP A 146 9.34 -20.87 24.62
CA ASP A 146 8.81 -22.16 25.02
C ASP A 146 9.06 -23.23 23.94
N GLN A 147 9.56 -24.40 24.37
CA GLN A 147 9.81 -25.56 23.51
C GLN A 147 8.58 -25.97 22.68
N ILE A 148 7.38 -25.66 23.18
CA ILE A 148 6.09 -25.92 22.53
C ILE A 148 5.99 -25.20 21.18
N HIS A 149 6.38 -23.93 21.09
CA HIS A 149 6.31 -23.20 19.82
C HIS A 149 7.28 -23.77 18.78
N SER A 150 8.47 -24.18 19.22
CA SER A 150 9.48 -24.77 18.34
C SER A 150 9.03 -26.11 17.73
N SER A 151 8.33 -26.95 18.51
CA SER A 151 7.83 -28.24 18.02
C SER A 151 6.66 -28.07 17.03
N VAL A 152 5.77 -27.12 17.29
CA VAL A 152 4.66 -26.76 16.39
C VAL A 152 5.17 -26.20 15.06
N VAL A 153 6.15 -25.28 15.09
CA VAL A 153 6.78 -24.76 13.85
C VAL A 153 7.43 -25.90 13.08
N GLY A 154 8.15 -26.80 13.74
CA GLY A 154 8.77 -27.97 13.10
C GLY A 154 7.74 -28.87 12.40
N THR A 155 6.59 -29.10 13.05
CA THR A 155 5.48 -29.87 12.47
C THR A 155 4.89 -29.16 11.25
N LEU A 156 4.65 -27.85 11.33
CA LEU A 156 4.14 -27.07 10.21
C LEU A 156 5.08 -27.09 9.00
N LEU A 157 6.40 -26.94 9.20
CA LEU A 157 7.39 -27.05 8.12
C LEU A 157 7.32 -28.42 7.43
N THR A 158 7.24 -29.49 8.22
CA THR A 158 7.15 -30.86 7.70
C THR A 158 5.86 -31.09 6.91
N LEU A 159 4.74 -30.50 7.36
CA LEU A 159 3.46 -30.57 6.66
C LEU A 159 3.49 -29.81 5.33
N MET A 160 4.10 -28.61 5.33
CA MET A 160 4.28 -27.78 4.14
C MET A 160 5.18 -28.45 3.10
N ASP A 161 6.31 -29.03 3.50
CA ASP A 161 7.19 -29.77 2.58
C ASP A 161 6.49 -31.01 2.00
N GLY A 162 5.62 -31.64 2.80
CA GLY A 162 4.77 -32.73 2.37
C GLY A 162 3.66 -32.33 1.38
N LEU A 163 3.38 -31.03 1.19
CA LEU A 163 2.34 -30.59 0.26
C LEU A 163 2.71 -30.82 -1.20
N ALA A 164 4.00 -30.86 -1.55
CA ALA A 164 4.45 -31.04 -2.94
C ALA A 164 3.88 -32.32 -3.56
N SER A 165 3.91 -33.43 -2.80
CA SER A 165 3.32 -34.72 -3.22
C SER A 165 1.81 -34.79 -3.09
N ARG A 166 1.19 -33.87 -2.34
CA ARG A 166 -0.23 -33.91 -1.92
C ARG A 166 -1.16 -33.04 -2.78
N GLY A 167 -0.78 -32.72 -4.03
CA GLY A 167 -1.51 -32.00 -5.11
C GLY A 167 -2.79 -31.22 -4.78
N GLU A 168 -2.93 -29.96 -5.22
CA GLU A 168 -4.18 -29.11 -5.15
C GLU A 168 -4.61 -28.58 -3.78
N VAL A 169 -3.70 -28.55 -2.80
CA VAL A 169 -3.92 -27.85 -1.52
C VAL A 169 -3.08 -26.57 -1.53
N VAL A 170 -3.74 -25.43 -1.35
CA VAL A 170 -3.08 -24.11 -1.26
C VAL A 170 -3.12 -23.61 0.18
N VAL A 171 -2.00 -23.12 0.70
CA VAL A 171 -1.91 -22.55 2.04
C VAL A 171 -1.67 -21.05 1.98
N ILE A 172 -2.54 -20.29 2.64
CA ILE A 172 -2.48 -18.84 2.74
C ILE A 172 -2.26 -18.48 4.21
N GLY A 173 -1.14 -17.83 4.53
CA GLY A 173 -0.89 -17.27 5.86
C GLY A 173 -1.09 -15.76 5.87
N ALA A 174 -1.69 -15.20 6.90
CA ALA A 174 -1.77 -13.76 7.12
C ALA A 174 -1.06 -13.37 8.42
N THR A 175 -0.24 -12.31 8.36
CA THR A 175 0.43 -11.72 9.53
C THR A 175 0.42 -10.20 9.44
N ASN A 176 0.56 -9.53 10.58
CA ASN A 176 0.78 -8.09 10.62
C ASN A 176 2.26 -7.72 10.54
N ARG A 177 3.15 -8.64 10.96
CA ARG A 177 4.59 -8.39 11.10
C ARG A 177 5.36 -9.49 10.38
N LEU A 178 5.98 -9.14 9.26
CA LEU A 178 6.76 -10.12 8.49
C LEU A 178 8.02 -10.59 9.23
N ASP A 179 8.53 -9.77 10.15
CA ASP A 179 9.77 -10.06 10.88
C ASP A 179 9.55 -11.03 12.03
N SER A 180 8.32 -11.20 12.54
CA SER A 180 8.04 -12.07 13.68
C SER A 180 7.88 -13.55 13.31
N ILE A 181 7.81 -13.88 12.02
CA ILE A 181 7.63 -15.25 11.55
C ILE A 181 8.97 -15.97 11.37
N ASP A 182 8.98 -17.30 11.53
CA ASP A 182 10.18 -18.11 11.28
C ASP A 182 10.67 -17.95 9.81
N PRO A 183 11.93 -17.52 9.58
CA PRO A 183 12.48 -17.38 8.22
C PRO A 183 12.49 -18.68 7.40
N ALA A 184 12.46 -19.84 8.04
CA ALA A 184 12.40 -21.13 7.34
C ALA A 184 11.06 -21.32 6.60
N LEU A 185 9.96 -20.73 7.09
CA LEU A 185 8.66 -20.80 6.41
C LEU A 185 8.62 -20.01 5.10
N ARG A 186 9.50 -19.01 4.96
CA ARG A 186 9.59 -18.09 3.81
C ARG A 186 10.44 -18.62 2.65
N ARG A 187 10.94 -19.85 2.76
CA ARG A 187 11.78 -20.47 1.72
C ARG A 187 10.90 -20.92 0.54
N PRO A 188 11.43 -20.90 -0.70
CA PRO A 188 10.76 -21.48 -1.85
C PRO A 188 10.32 -22.93 -1.58
N GLY A 189 9.12 -23.30 -2.06
CA GLY A 189 8.47 -24.58 -1.75
C GLY A 189 7.52 -24.56 -0.53
N ARG A 190 7.53 -23.47 0.26
CA ARG A 190 6.61 -23.24 1.39
C ARG A 190 5.77 -21.98 1.12
N PHE A 191 5.95 -20.89 1.88
CA PHE A 191 5.43 -19.58 1.50
C PHE A 191 6.35 -18.95 0.46
N GLU A 192 6.14 -19.35 -0.79
CA GLU A 192 6.93 -18.89 -1.92
C GLU A 192 6.60 -17.45 -2.32
N ARG A 193 5.33 -17.06 -2.23
CA ARG A 193 4.87 -15.72 -2.60
C ARG A 193 4.54 -14.88 -1.37
N GLU A 194 5.13 -13.68 -1.30
CA GLU A 194 4.86 -12.70 -0.24
C GLU A 194 4.06 -11.53 -0.83
N PHE A 195 2.88 -11.26 -0.29
CA PHE A 195 2.02 -10.15 -0.68
C PHE A 195 2.04 -9.06 0.38
N ARG A 196 2.57 -7.89 0.00
CA ARG A 196 2.55 -6.69 0.84
C ARG A 196 1.23 -5.95 0.68
N PHE A 197 0.51 -5.78 1.77
CA PHE A 197 -0.65 -4.90 1.85
C PHE A 197 -0.19 -3.57 2.43
N SER A 198 -0.15 -2.52 1.60
CA SER A 198 0.09 -1.16 2.08
C SER A 198 -1.22 -0.49 2.51
N LEU A 199 -1.12 0.70 3.08
CA LEU A 199 -2.29 1.56 3.22
C LEU A 199 -2.84 1.94 1.83
N PRO A 200 -4.16 2.12 1.69
CA PRO A 200 -4.77 2.42 0.40
C PRO A 200 -4.41 3.83 -0.06
N ASN A 201 -4.07 3.98 -1.34
CA ASN A 201 -3.86 5.27 -2.02
C ASN A 201 -5.17 6.05 -2.21
N LYS A 202 -5.12 7.33 -2.62
CA LYS A 202 -6.32 8.15 -2.93
C LYS A 202 -7.35 7.41 -3.81
N GLU A 203 -6.92 6.81 -4.92
CA GLU A 203 -7.78 6.05 -5.86
C GLU A 203 -8.45 4.86 -5.15
N ALA A 204 -7.66 4.03 -4.45
CA ALA A 204 -8.14 2.91 -3.66
C ALA A 204 -9.13 3.33 -2.55
N ARG A 205 -8.89 4.45 -1.87
CA ARG A 205 -9.82 4.98 -0.86
C ARG A 205 -11.15 5.36 -1.49
N LYS A 206 -11.15 6.02 -2.65
CA LYS A 206 -12.38 6.37 -3.39
C LYS A 206 -13.18 5.12 -3.74
N GLU A 207 -12.53 4.05 -4.20
CA GLU A 207 -13.18 2.75 -4.47
C GLU A 207 -13.77 2.13 -3.20
N ILE A 208 -13.03 2.12 -2.09
CA ILE A 208 -13.51 1.58 -0.80
C ILE A 208 -14.73 2.38 -0.30
N PHE A 209 -14.72 3.71 -0.43
CA PHE A 209 -15.88 4.53 -0.12
C PHE A 209 -17.07 4.18 -1.02
N LYS A 210 -16.87 3.99 -2.32
CA LYS A 210 -17.93 3.59 -3.26
C LYS A 210 -18.55 2.25 -2.88
N ILE A 211 -17.74 1.28 -2.43
CA ILE A 211 -18.23 -0.04 -1.99
C ILE A 211 -19.09 0.10 -0.73
N HIS A 212 -18.61 0.84 0.29
CA HIS A 212 -19.34 1.01 1.54
C HIS A 212 -20.58 1.91 1.45
N THR A 213 -20.64 2.79 0.44
CA THR A 213 -21.78 3.69 0.21
C THR A 213 -22.73 3.21 -0.89
N ARG A 214 -22.46 2.03 -1.48
CA ARG A 214 -23.27 1.44 -2.57
C ARG A 214 -24.74 1.26 -2.20
N ASP A 215 -25.00 0.86 -0.95
CA ASP A 215 -26.33 0.50 -0.48
C ASP A 215 -27.05 1.69 0.20
N TRP A 216 -26.44 2.89 0.20
CA TRP A 216 -27.02 4.08 0.83
C TRP A 216 -28.07 4.74 -0.06
N ASN A 217 -29.13 5.25 0.56
CA ASN A 217 -30.17 6.03 -0.10
C ASN A 217 -30.41 7.33 0.69
N PRO A 218 -30.05 8.52 0.16
CA PRO A 218 -29.39 8.78 -1.12
C PRO A 218 -27.88 8.46 -1.10
N LYS A 219 -27.32 8.17 -2.27
CA LYS A 219 -25.87 7.99 -2.45
C LYS A 219 -25.14 9.34 -2.34
N PRO A 220 -23.94 9.38 -1.72
CA PRO A 220 -23.11 10.58 -1.73
C PRO A 220 -22.65 10.91 -3.15
N SER A 221 -22.40 12.19 -3.43
CA SER A 221 -21.87 12.62 -4.73
C SER A 221 -20.42 12.15 -4.91
N ASP A 222 -20.02 11.86 -6.15
CA ASP A 222 -18.65 11.45 -6.47
C ASP A 222 -17.62 12.53 -6.08
N ASP A 223 -17.97 13.81 -6.21
CA ASP A 223 -17.14 14.94 -5.76
C ASP A 223 -16.88 14.93 -4.25
N LEU A 224 -17.88 14.51 -3.46
CA LEU A 224 -17.72 14.39 -2.01
C LEU A 224 -16.79 13.22 -1.70
N LEU A 225 -16.95 12.08 -2.37
CA LEU A 225 -16.07 10.91 -2.18
C LEU A 225 -14.62 11.22 -2.53
N GLU A 226 -14.39 12.03 -3.56
CA GLU A 226 -13.06 12.47 -3.93
C GLU A 226 -12.41 13.36 -2.87
N LYS A 227 -13.16 14.34 -2.34
CA LYS A 227 -12.69 15.18 -1.23
C LYS A 227 -12.39 14.36 0.02
N LEU A 228 -13.27 13.41 0.37
CA LEU A 228 -13.04 12.50 1.49
C LEU A 228 -11.79 11.63 1.27
N ALA A 229 -11.56 11.16 0.04
CA ALA A 229 -10.36 10.40 -0.28
C ALA A 229 -9.07 11.23 -0.15
N GLU A 230 -9.11 12.53 -0.44
CA GLU A 230 -7.98 13.46 -0.21
C GLU A 230 -7.74 13.71 1.29
N GLU A 231 -8.79 13.88 2.09
CA GLU A 231 -8.69 14.17 3.53
C GLU A 231 -8.31 12.94 4.37
N CYS A 232 -8.76 11.74 3.98
CA CYS A 232 -8.54 10.48 4.70
C CYS A 232 -7.14 9.85 4.49
N VAL A 233 -6.08 10.66 4.55
CA VAL A 233 -4.69 10.18 4.42
C VAL A 233 -4.35 9.23 5.57
N GLY A 234 -3.83 8.06 5.23
CA GLY A 234 -3.42 7.05 6.20
C GLY A 234 -4.55 6.29 6.92
N TYR A 235 -5.80 6.46 6.48
CA TYR A 235 -6.90 5.58 6.88
C TYR A 235 -6.73 4.20 6.23
N CYS A 236 -7.00 3.12 6.99
CA CYS A 236 -7.11 1.78 6.40
C CYS A 236 -8.56 1.48 5.96
N GLY A 237 -8.78 0.37 5.24
CA GLY A 237 -10.12 -0.03 4.80
C GLY A 237 -11.10 -0.21 5.97
N ALA A 238 -10.63 -0.75 7.10
CA ALA A 238 -11.43 -0.85 8.31
C ALA A 238 -11.79 0.51 8.93
N ASP A 239 -10.88 1.48 8.90
CA ASP A 239 -11.15 2.84 9.40
C ASP A 239 -12.16 3.56 8.49
N ILE A 240 -12.09 3.38 7.16
CA ILE A 240 -13.06 3.96 6.22
C ILE A 240 -14.46 3.39 6.47
N LYS A 241 -14.56 2.07 6.69
CA LYS A 241 -15.82 1.42 7.09
C LYS A 241 -16.36 2.01 8.40
N ALA A 242 -15.49 2.20 9.40
CA ALA A 242 -15.87 2.80 10.67
C ALA A 242 -16.31 4.26 10.51
N LEU A 243 -15.62 5.04 9.67
CA LEU A 243 -15.98 6.42 9.35
C LEU A 243 -17.36 6.51 8.69
N CYS A 244 -17.66 5.61 7.76
CA CYS A 244 -18.99 5.52 7.14
C CYS A 244 -20.08 5.21 8.19
N ALA A 245 -19.83 4.26 9.09
CA ALA A 245 -20.76 3.94 10.18
C ALA A 245 -20.97 5.11 11.15
N GLU A 246 -19.89 5.77 11.57
CA GLU A 246 -19.95 6.94 12.46
C GLU A 246 -20.62 8.15 11.80
N SER A 247 -20.46 8.35 10.49
CA SER A 247 -21.16 9.41 9.76
C SER A 247 -22.68 9.20 9.76
N GLY A 248 -23.14 7.95 9.59
CA GLY A 248 -24.55 7.60 9.73
C GLY A 248 -25.08 7.84 11.15
N LEU A 249 -24.28 7.51 12.17
CA LEU A 249 -24.64 7.79 13.55
C LEU A 249 -24.64 9.29 13.88
N CYS A 250 -23.73 10.08 13.29
CA CYS A 250 -23.72 11.53 13.44
C CYS A 250 -24.93 12.18 12.75
N ALA A 251 -25.31 11.71 11.56
CA ALA A 251 -26.53 12.15 10.89
C ALA A 251 -27.79 11.84 11.73
N LEU A 252 -27.84 10.65 12.35
CA LEU A 252 -28.91 10.28 13.28
C LEU A 252 -28.96 11.20 14.51
N ARG A 253 -27.80 11.45 15.15
CA ARG A 253 -27.67 12.36 16.30
C ARG A 253 -28.13 13.78 16.00
N HIS A 254 -27.74 14.29 14.83
CA HIS A 254 -28.11 15.64 14.40
C HIS A 254 -29.60 15.74 14.07
N ARG A 255 -30.18 14.73 13.42
CA ARG A 255 -31.59 14.77 13.00
C ARG A 255 -32.56 14.50 14.14
N TYR A 256 -32.21 13.59 15.06
CA TYR A 256 -33.08 13.10 16.12
C TYR A 256 -32.37 13.06 17.48
N PRO A 257 -32.05 14.23 18.08
CA PRO A 257 -31.42 14.30 19.40
C PRO A 257 -32.29 13.68 20.51
N GLN A 258 -33.62 13.73 20.38
CA GLN A 258 -34.56 13.19 21.35
C GLN A 258 -34.39 11.68 21.62
N LEU A 259 -33.80 10.92 20.68
CA LEU A 259 -33.56 9.48 20.86
C LEU A 259 -32.58 9.18 22.00
N TYR A 260 -31.71 10.13 22.33
CA TYR A 260 -30.72 9.97 23.40
C TYR A 260 -31.28 10.33 24.78
N GLU A 261 -32.43 11.01 24.82
CA GLU A 261 -33.09 11.44 26.06
C GLU A 261 -34.20 10.46 26.48
N SER A 262 -34.91 9.87 25.50
CA SER A 262 -35.99 8.91 25.73
C SER A 262 -35.48 7.49 25.97
N ARG A 263 -36.09 6.76 26.93
CA ARG A 263 -35.86 5.31 27.13
C ARG A 263 -36.77 4.42 26.27
N GLU A 264 -37.80 5.00 25.67
CA GLU A 264 -38.80 4.29 24.86
C GLU A 264 -38.53 4.42 23.36
N ARG A 265 -39.03 3.47 22.56
CA ARG A 265 -38.84 3.47 21.10
C ARG A 265 -39.78 4.50 20.45
N LEU A 266 -39.21 5.59 19.96
CA LEU A 266 -39.95 6.62 19.22
C LEU A 266 -40.20 6.21 17.75
N GLN A 267 -41.31 6.69 17.18
CA GLN A 267 -41.58 6.56 15.74
C GLN A 267 -40.73 7.57 14.95
N ILE A 268 -39.84 7.06 14.10
CA ILE A 268 -38.89 7.86 13.32
C ILE A 268 -39.24 7.73 11.84
N ASN A 269 -39.16 8.85 11.10
CA ASN A 269 -39.22 8.82 9.65
C ASN A 269 -37.82 8.61 9.07
N MET A 270 -37.60 7.42 8.49
CA MET A 270 -36.30 7.00 7.95
C MET A 270 -35.84 7.84 6.75
N ASP A 271 -36.78 8.32 5.92
CA ASP A 271 -36.45 9.08 4.69
C ASP A 271 -35.85 10.46 4.97
N SER A 272 -36.02 10.94 6.20
CA SER A 272 -35.49 12.22 6.63
C SER A 272 -33.99 12.18 7.00
N ILE A 273 -33.42 10.98 7.17
CA ILE A 273 -32.03 10.79 7.55
C ILE A 273 -31.18 10.81 6.27
N LYS A 274 -30.62 11.98 5.96
CA LYS A 274 -29.72 12.17 4.83
C LYS A 274 -28.34 12.58 5.36
N ILE A 275 -27.33 11.80 5.00
CA ILE A 275 -25.95 12.03 5.43
C ILE A 275 -25.37 13.20 4.62
N LYS A 276 -24.87 14.22 5.31
CA LYS A 276 -24.25 15.41 4.70
C LYS A 276 -22.73 15.42 4.90
N ALA A 277 -22.02 16.27 4.15
CA ALA A 277 -20.57 16.45 4.30
C ALA A 277 -20.16 16.81 5.74
N ASN A 278 -20.95 17.64 6.44
CA ASN A 278 -20.68 18.01 7.83
C ASN A 278 -20.67 16.80 8.78
N ASP A 279 -21.48 15.77 8.50
CA ASP A 279 -21.53 14.57 9.34
C ASP A 279 -20.25 13.75 9.19
N PHE A 280 -19.67 13.71 7.98
CA PHE A 280 -18.34 13.14 7.75
C PHE A 280 -17.25 13.92 8.47
N SER A 281 -17.27 15.26 8.41
CA SER A 281 -16.30 16.09 9.12
C SER A 281 -16.36 15.88 10.64
N MET A 282 -17.57 15.76 11.21
CA MET A 282 -17.75 15.41 12.63
C MET A 282 -17.28 13.99 12.96
N ALA A 283 -17.51 13.03 12.05
CA ALA A 283 -17.05 11.66 12.22
C ALA A 283 -15.51 11.57 12.20
N MET A 284 -14.85 12.29 11.27
CA MET A 284 -13.38 12.34 11.18
C MET A 284 -12.71 12.89 12.45
N GLN A 285 -13.38 13.80 13.17
CA GLN A 285 -12.86 14.31 14.44
C GLN A 285 -12.89 13.25 15.56
N LYS A 286 -13.80 12.26 15.46
CA LYS A 286 -13.93 11.17 16.44
C LYS A 286 -13.08 9.95 16.08
N THR A 287 -12.89 9.68 14.78
CA THR A 287 -12.15 8.51 14.31
C THR A 287 -10.65 8.79 14.22
N VAL A 288 -9.85 8.04 14.98
CA VAL A 288 -8.38 8.09 14.87
C VAL A 288 -7.90 7.14 13.78
N PRO A 289 -7.18 7.60 12.74
CA PRO A 289 -6.69 6.74 11.65
C PRO A 289 -5.64 5.75 12.13
N ALA A 290 -5.57 4.59 11.48
CA ALA A 290 -4.63 3.51 11.80
C ALA A 290 -3.17 3.94 11.71
N SER A 291 -2.80 4.79 10.74
CA SER A 291 -1.44 5.32 10.61
C SER A 291 -0.97 5.99 11.92
N ARG A 292 -1.78 6.92 12.44
CA ARG A 292 -1.50 7.68 13.67
C ARG A 292 -1.50 6.84 14.95
N ARG A 293 -1.99 5.60 14.93
CA ARG A 293 -1.96 4.71 16.10
C ARG A 293 -0.56 4.14 16.36
N VAL A 294 0.28 4.06 15.32
CA VAL A 294 1.62 3.45 15.41
C VAL A 294 2.72 4.47 15.16
N VAL A 295 2.61 5.28 14.10
CA VAL A 295 3.61 6.30 13.73
C VAL A 295 2.88 7.58 13.28
N PRO A 296 3.28 8.79 13.73
CA PRO A 296 2.69 10.02 13.22
C PRO A 296 2.81 10.08 11.70
N SER A 297 1.70 10.37 11.01
CA SER A 297 1.68 10.51 9.55
C SER A 297 2.43 11.78 9.15
N SER A 298 3.54 11.65 8.43
CA SER A 298 4.34 12.80 7.97
C SER A 298 3.86 13.39 6.65
N GLY A 299 2.92 12.75 5.97
CA GLY A 299 2.22 13.28 4.80
C GLY A 299 0.92 13.97 5.20
N ARG A 300 0.76 15.24 4.83
CA ARG A 300 -0.47 16.02 5.01
C ARG A 300 -0.68 16.91 3.79
N ALA A 301 -1.90 16.94 3.25
CA ALA A 301 -2.27 17.91 2.23
C ALA A 301 -2.12 19.35 2.77
N LEU A 302 -1.84 20.30 1.88
CA LEU A 302 -1.87 21.72 2.24
C LEU A 302 -3.25 22.08 2.80
N SER A 303 -3.26 22.82 3.90
CA SER A 303 -4.52 23.32 4.47
C SER A 303 -5.22 24.23 3.47
N ALA A 304 -6.56 24.26 3.47
CA ALA A 304 -7.32 25.17 2.59
C ALA A 304 -6.91 26.65 2.76
N ILE A 305 -6.42 27.00 3.95
CA ILE A 305 -5.93 28.33 4.29
C ILE A 305 -4.57 28.61 3.63
N SER A 306 -3.61 27.68 3.73
CA SER A 306 -2.26 27.85 3.19
C SER A 306 -2.13 27.52 1.69
N LYS A 307 -3.08 26.78 1.13
CA LYS A 307 -3.13 26.38 -0.28
C LYS A 307 -2.89 27.55 -1.26
N PRO A 308 -3.62 28.67 -1.23
CA PRO A 308 -3.43 29.76 -2.19
C PRO A 308 -2.06 30.45 -2.12
N LEU A 309 -1.34 30.33 -0.99
CA LEU A 309 0.01 30.89 -0.84
C LEU A 309 1.11 29.95 -1.37
N LEU A 310 0.91 28.64 -1.21
CA LEU A 310 1.98 27.64 -1.34
C LEU A 310 1.79 26.70 -2.53
N GLU A 311 0.62 26.68 -3.18
CA GLU A 311 0.31 25.79 -4.30
C GLU A 311 1.28 25.95 -5.48
N ASN A 312 1.54 27.18 -5.93
CA ASN A 312 2.53 27.44 -7.00
C ASN A 312 3.94 26.96 -6.62
N THR A 313 4.31 27.08 -5.33
CA THR A 313 5.63 26.64 -4.86
C THR A 313 5.69 25.11 -4.79
N LEU A 314 4.60 24.46 -4.37
CA LEU A 314 4.48 23.01 -4.35
C LEU A 314 4.59 22.43 -5.77
N GLU A 315 3.92 23.02 -6.76
CA GLU A 315 4.01 22.59 -8.16
C GLU A 315 5.45 22.68 -8.68
N ARG A 316 6.13 23.80 -8.41
CA ARG A 316 7.56 23.96 -8.77
C ARG A 316 8.45 22.93 -8.10
N ILE A 317 8.19 22.60 -6.82
CA ILE A 317 8.91 21.54 -6.13
C ILE A 317 8.67 20.20 -6.82
N LEU A 318 7.42 19.86 -7.15
CA LEU A 318 7.08 18.61 -7.83
C LEU A 318 7.73 18.52 -9.21
N GLU A 319 7.79 19.62 -9.98
CA GLU A 319 8.51 19.68 -11.26
C GLU A 319 10.02 19.43 -11.10
N THR A 320 10.66 20.05 -10.10
CA THR A 320 12.08 19.78 -9.82
C THR A 320 12.32 18.35 -9.34
N LEU A 321 11.41 17.83 -8.52
CA LEU A 321 11.48 16.49 -7.98
C LEU A 321 11.28 15.43 -9.08
N GLN A 322 10.50 15.71 -10.13
CA GLN A 322 10.43 14.83 -11.31
C GLN A 322 11.76 14.69 -12.05
N ARG A 323 12.63 15.71 -12.02
CA ARG A 323 13.97 15.63 -12.62
C ARG A 323 14.94 14.82 -11.77
N VAL A 324 14.91 15.04 -10.45
CA VAL A 324 15.78 14.34 -9.49
C VAL A 324 15.35 12.89 -9.28
N PHE A 325 14.04 12.67 -9.20
CA PHE A 325 13.40 11.38 -8.97
C PHE A 325 12.31 11.11 -10.03
N PRO A 326 12.69 10.67 -11.23
CA PRO A 326 11.76 10.44 -12.34
C PRO A 326 10.71 9.36 -12.05
N HIS A 327 10.94 8.50 -11.05
CA HIS A 327 9.91 7.59 -10.53
C HIS A 327 8.69 8.32 -9.94
N ALA A 328 8.83 9.57 -9.49
CA ALA A 328 7.70 10.41 -9.03
C ALA A 328 6.63 10.58 -10.11
N GLU A 329 7.00 10.53 -11.38
CA GLU A 329 6.07 10.67 -12.49
C GLU A 329 5.05 9.51 -12.53
N LEU A 330 5.44 8.30 -12.11
CA LEU A 330 4.54 7.15 -11.97
C LEU A 330 3.50 7.38 -10.86
N ALA A 331 3.87 8.13 -9.82
CA ALA A 331 2.93 8.52 -8.78
C ALA A 331 1.91 9.53 -9.30
N LEU A 332 2.37 10.50 -10.09
CA LEU A 332 1.57 11.64 -10.55
C LEU A 332 0.72 11.39 -11.81
N LYS A 333 1.17 10.58 -12.77
CA LYS A 333 0.52 10.44 -14.11
C LYS A 333 -0.77 9.63 -14.17
N LYS A 334 -1.11 8.80 -13.19
CA LYS A 334 -2.33 7.94 -13.28
C LYS A 334 -3.65 8.62 -12.94
N GLY A 335 -3.63 9.89 -12.48
CA GLY A 335 -4.86 10.62 -12.15
C GLY A 335 -5.71 11.06 -13.35
N GLN A 336 -5.28 10.85 -14.60
CA GLN A 336 -5.96 11.44 -15.78
C GLN A 336 -6.47 10.47 -16.86
N GLN A 337 -6.40 9.14 -16.70
CA GLN A 337 -7.01 8.22 -17.68
C GLN A 337 -7.60 6.97 -17.02
N GLN A 338 -8.92 6.98 -16.82
CA GLN A 338 -9.75 5.78 -16.82
C GLN A 338 -11.09 6.12 -17.47
N ASP A 339 -11.15 6.03 -18.81
CA ASP A 339 -12.41 5.76 -19.50
C ASP A 339 -12.69 4.26 -19.37
N PRO A 340 -13.85 3.85 -18.81
CA PRO A 340 -14.19 2.45 -18.62
C PRO A 340 -14.98 1.97 -19.83
N ASN A 341 -14.34 1.66 -20.95
CA ASN A 341 -14.96 0.93 -22.06
C ASN A 341 -13.91 0.46 -23.08
N LEU A 342 -13.29 -0.71 -22.84
CA LEU A 342 -13.07 -1.69 -23.91
C LEU A 342 -12.65 -3.05 -23.32
N GLY A 343 -13.65 -3.81 -22.88
CA GLY A 343 -13.60 -5.25 -23.06
C GLY A 343 -14.06 -5.54 -24.49
N ASN A 344 -13.19 -6.14 -25.29
CA ASN A 344 -13.55 -7.06 -26.38
C ASN A 344 -12.26 -7.68 -26.92
N TYR A 345 -12.05 -8.95 -26.56
CA TYR A 345 -11.18 -9.85 -27.27
C TYR A 345 -11.84 -10.15 -28.62
N VAL A 346 -11.24 -9.69 -29.71
CA VAL A 346 -11.55 -10.16 -31.06
C VAL A 346 -10.41 -11.07 -31.48
N ILE A 347 -10.78 -12.32 -31.73
CA ILE A 347 -10.00 -13.33 -32.43
C ILE A 347 -9.84 -12.84 -33.87
N ASP A 348 -8.61 -12.66 -34.33
CA ASP A 348 -8.34 -12.60 -35.77
C ASP A 348 -7.38 -13.74 -36.13
N SER A 349 -7.98 -14.70 -36.81
CA SER A 349 -7.36 -15.62 -37.75
C SER A 349 -6.77 -14.81 -38.89
N ASP A 350 -5.52 -15.07 -39.27
CA ASP A 350 -5.18 -15.57 -40.61
C ASP A 350 -3.68 -15.51 -40.89
N GLU A 351 -3.29 -16.44 -41.75
CA GLU A 351 -1.96 -16.80 -42.21
C GLU A 351 -1.22 -15.68 -42.96
N GLU A 352 0.10 -15.66 -42.82
CA GLU A 352 1.10 -15.87 -43.89
C GLU A 352 2.45 -15.27 -43.47
N SER A 353 3.51 -16.05 -43.66
CA SER A 353 4.91 -15.65 -43.45
C SER A 353 5.43 -14.89 -44.69
N PRO A 354 6.56 -14.14 -44.61
CA PRO A 354 7.80 -14.79 -45.05
C PRO A 354 9.13 -14.32 -44.38
N SER A 355 10.03 -15.30 -44.29
CA SER A 355 11.50 -15.32 -44.45
C SER A 355 12.42 -14.14 -44.09
N ILE A 356 13.30 -14.41 -43.11
CA ILE A 356 14.79 -14.41 -43.16
C ILE A 356 15.43 -13.70 -44.37
N SER A 357 16.25 -12.66 -44.12
CA SER A 357 17.43 -12.35 -44.93
C SER A 357 18.54 -11.66 -44.11
N GLU A 358 19.61 -12.45 -43.92
CA GLU A 358 21.04 -12.19 -43.70
C GLU A 358 21.59 -10.75 -43.56
N GLU A 359 22.47 -10.64 -42.55
CA GLU A 359 23.52 -9.63 -42.38
C GLU A 359 24.49 -9.57 -43.57
N LYS A 360 24.89 -8.34 -43.94
CA LYS A 360 26.21 -8.09 -44.55
C LYS A 360 26.88 -6.86 -43.94
N LEU A 361 27.99 -7.12 -43.24
CA LEU A 361 29.03 -6.14 -42.95
C LEU A 361 29.74 -5.74 -44.26
N THR A 362 29.99 -4.43 -44.42
CA THR A 362 31.23 -3.97 -45.06
C THR A 362 31.73 -2.68 -44.41
N HIS A 363 32.97 -2.75 -43.91
CA HIS A 363 33.77 -1.62 -43.44
C HIS A 363 34.11 -0.64 -44.57
N LYS A 364 34.11 0.67 -44.26
CA LYS A 364 35.12 1.66 -44.68
C LYS A 364 35.00 2.93 -43.81
N THR A 365 36.09 3.29 -43.14
CA THR A 365 36.32 4.56 -42.42
C THR A 365 37.10 5.54 -43.32
N PRO A 366 37.47 6.75 -42.86
CA PRO A 366 36.60 7.88 -42.49
C PRO A 366 37.00 9.16 -43.27
N ASN A 367 36.13 10.16 -43.43
CA ASN A 367 36.62 11.53 -43.62
C ASN A 367 35.61 12.64 -43.26
N SER A 368 36.08 13.51 -42.37
CA SER A 368 35.83 14.96 -42.24
C SER A 368 34.40 15.49 -42.02
N LYS A 369 34.17 15.85 -40.74
CA LYS A 369 33.54 17.09 -40.24
C LYS A 369 32.18 17.53 -40.83
N LYS A 370 31.12 17.33 -40.05
CA LYS A 370 30.26 18.41 -39.50
C LYS A 370 29.35 17.83 -38.42
N ALA A 371 29.38 18.45 -37.24
CA ALA A 371 28.46 18.18 -36.17
C ALA A 371 27.15 18.90 -36.47
N GLU A 372 26.10 18.13 -36.73
CA GLU A 372 24.72 18.61 -36.68
C GLU A 372 23.95 17.68 -35.73
N PHE A 373 23.60 18.25 -34.59
CA PHE A 373 22.64 17.73 -33.63
C PHE A 373 21.28 17.61 -34.35
N CYS A 374 20.99 16.44 -34.91
CA CYS A 374 19.64 16.13 -35.39
C CYS A 374 18.76 15.74 -34.20
N THR A 375 17.99 16.73 -33.77
CA THR A 375 16.68 16.60 -33.12
C THR A 375 15.86 15.58 -33.91
N PHE A 376 15.67 14.36 -33.40
CA PHE A 376 14.78 13.40 -34.03
C PHE A 376 13.46 13.31 -33.27
N SER A 377 12.46 13.79 -33.99
CA SER A 377 11.05 13.84 -33.67
C SER A 377 10.49 12.51 -33.14
N ARG A 378 9.66 12.62 -32.10
CA ARG A 378 8.69 11.62 -31.68
C ARG A 378 7.89 11.13 -32.89
N TYR A 379 8.04 9.87 -33.23
CA TYR A 379 7.01 9.09 -33.90
C TYR A 379 6.74 7.87 -33.01
N ILE A 380 5.62 7.92 -32.29
CA ILE A 380 5.07 6.78 -31.57
C ILE A 380 4.22 6.01 -32.57
N CYS A 381 4.70 4.82 -32.94
CA CYS A 381 3.92 3.82 -33.67
C CYS A 381 3.07 3.04 -32.64
N PRO A 382 1.73 2.98 -32.78
CA PRO A 382 0.87 2.30 -31.82
C PRO A 382 0.43 0.93 -32.35
N CYS A 383 1.15 -0.15 -32.01
CA CYS A 383 0.70 -1.50 -32.32
C CYS A 383 1.12 -2.53 -31.24
N TYR A 384 0.13 -3.17 -30.61
CA TYR A 384 0.13 -4.42 -29.82
C TYR A 384 0.70 -4.46 -28.39
N GLY A 385 -0.22 -4.51 -27.40
CA GLY A 385 -0.56 -5.76 -26.70
C GLY A 385 0.37 -6.28 -25.60
N SER A 386 -0.12 -6.21 -24.36
CA SER A 386 0.45 -6.76 -23.13
C SER A 386 0.83 -8.25 -23.17
N VAL A 387 1.90 -8.56 -22.42
CA VAL A 387 2.26 -9.82 -21.71
C VAL A 387 3.76 -10.07 -21.95
N PHE A 388 4.51 -10.17 -20.86
CA PHE A 388 5.97 -10.06 -20.74
C PHE A 388 6.54 -8.64 -20.94
N LYS A 389 6.68 -7.87 -19.85
CA LYS A 389 7.81 -6.94 -19.72
C LYS A 389 9.10 -7.74 -19.51
N MET A 390 9.48 -8.56 -20.49
CA MET A 390 10.83 -9.08 -20.60
C MET A 390 11.70 -7.93 -21.07
N ALA A 391 12.60 -7.48 -20.18
CA ALA A 391 13.66 -6.52 -20.46
C ALA A 391 13.19 -5.26 -21.22
N GLU A 392 12.48 -4.36 -20.52
CA GLU A 392 12.52 -2.96 -20.93
C GLU A 392 14.00 -2.56 -21.09
N ASN A 393 14.33 -1.94 -22.22
CA ASN A 393 15.64 -1.38 -22.48
C ASN A 393 16.10 -0.59 -21.22
N PRO A 394 17.38 -0.66 -20.79
CA PRO A 394 17.88 0.17 -19.68
C PRO A 394 17.69 1.68 -19.87
N ARG A 395 17.24 2.10 -21.07
CA ARG A 395 16.92 3.48 -21.44
C ARG A 395 15.49 3.91 -21.09
N ASP A 396 14.56 2.96 -20.92
CA ASP A 396 13.13 3.25 -20.68
C ASP A 396 12.77 3.22 -19.19
N GLN A 397 13.65 2.70 -18.34
CA GLN A 397 13.48 2.82 -16.90
C GLN A 397 13.97 4.21 -16.45
N PRO A 398 13.16 4.97 -15.70
CA PRO A 398 13.63 6.18 -15.06
C PRO A 398 14.81 5.80 -14.14
N THR A 399 16.01 6.26 -14.46
CA THR A 399 17.21 5.97 -13.66
C THR A 399 17.56 7.21 -12.85
N SER A 400 17.62 7.06 -11.52
CA SER A 400 18.12 8.09 -10.62
C SER A 400 19.41 7.61 -9.97
N TYR A 401 20.46 8.42 -10.02
CA TYR A 401 21.70 8.17 -9.28
C TYR A 401 21.55 8.71 -7.86
N ARG A 402 21.29 7.85 -6.87
CA ARG A 402 21.14 8.21 -5.44
C ARG A 402 20.40 9.54 -5.22
N PRO A 403 19.09 9.61 -5.54
CA PRO A 403 18.35 10.86 -5.53
C PRO A 403 18.31 11.47 -4.13
N ARG A 404 18.74 12.72 -4.01
CA ARG A 404 18.72 13.51 -2.77
C ARG A 404 18.04 14.83 -3.03
N PHE A 405 17.23 15.29 -2.09
CA PHE A 405 16.47 16.52 -2.23
C PHE A 405 16.39 17.25 -0.90
N LEU A 406 16.91 18.48 -0.86
CA LEU A 406 16.95 19.35 0.31
C LEU A 406 16.10 20.59 0.08
N LEU A 407 15.07 20.76 0.90
CA LEU A 407 14.26 21.97 0.97
C LEU A 407 14.89 22.95 1.95
N ILE A 408 15.30 24.12 1.48
CA ILE A 408 15.85 25.20 2.31
C ILE A 408 14.82 26.32 2.42
N GLU A 409 14.46 26.67 3.66
CA GLU A 409 13.69 27.87 3.98
C GLU A 409 14.57 28.96 4.60
N GLU A 410 14.05 30.19 4.56
CA GLU A 410 14.57 31.25 5.40
C GLU A 410 14.17 31.03 6.87
N PRO A 411 15.04 31.38 7.83
CA PRO A 411 14.77 31.19 9.24
C PRO A 411 13.50 31.95 9.66
N GLY A 412 12.60 31.24 10.34
CA GLY A 412 11.32 31.78 10.81
C GLY A 412 10.14 31.65 9.85
N SER A 413 10.34 31.05 8.66
CA SER A 413 9.24 30.86 7.69
C SER A 413 8.32 29.68 8.05
N GLY A 414 8.85 28.57 8.56
CA GLY A 414 8.09 27.35 8.89
C GLY A 414 7.41 26.66 7.70
N GLN A 415 7.65 27.13 6.47
CA GLN A 415 7.00 26.66 5.25
C GLN A 415 7.60 25.34 4.76
N ALA A 416 8.86 25.06 5.09
CA ALA A 416 9.53 23.83 4.63
C ALA A 416 8.85 22.57 5.16
N SER A 417 8.39 22.58 6.42
CA SER A 417 7.72 21.41 7.00
C SER A 417 6.34 21.17 6.37
N ASP A 418 5.56 22.22 6.17
CA ASP A 418 4.24 22.14 5.52
C ASP A 418 4.35 21.73 4.05
N LEU A 419 5.31 22.30 3.31
CA LEU A 419 5.58 21.93 1.92
C LEU A 419 6.11 20.50 1.81
N ALA A 420 7.03 20.08 2.69
CA ALA A 420 7.53 18.70 2.71
C ALA A 420 6.39 17.71 2.97
N ALA A 421 5.51 18.00 3.92
CA ALA A 421 4.35 17.17 4.21
C ALA A 421 3.40 17.07 3.00
N ALA A 422 3.23 18.17 2.25
CA ALA A 422 2.41 18.19 1.03
C ALA A 422 3.06 17.44 -0.15
N VAL A 423 4.38 17.51 -0.29
CA VAL A 423 5.14 16.72 -1.27
C VAL A 423 5.00 15.23 -0.94
N ILE A 424 5.20 14.86 0.32
CA ILE A 424 5.04 13.48 0.81
C ILE A 424 3.61 12.99 0.55
N HIS A 425 2.61 13.83 0.79
CA HIS A 425 1.20 13.52 0.49
C HIS A 425 0.97 13.27 -1.01
N SER A 426 1.58 14.07 -1.88
CA SER A 426 1.49 13.88 -3.34
C SER A 426 2.19 12.60 -3.81
N LEU A 427 3.17 12.11 -3.04
CA LEU A 427 3.94 10.91 -3.28
C LEU A 427 3.45 9.69 -2.49
N GLU A 428 2.17 9.68 -2.06
CA GLU A 428 1.58 8.65 -1.19
C GLU A 428 1.72 7.20 -1.70
N LYS A 429 1.96 6.99 -3.01
CA LYS A 429 2.21 5.66 -3.58
C LYS A 429 3.51 5.02 -3.10
N PHE A 430 4.46 5.81 -2.62
CA PHE A 430 5.73 5.32 -2.11
C PHE A 430 5.69 5.20 -0.58
N PRO A 431 6.25 4.11 -0.02
CA PRO A 431 6.42 4.00 1.42
C PRO A 431 7.39 5.07 1.92
N ILE A 432 7.01 5.74 3.00
CA ILE A 432 7.75 6.85 3.60
C ILE A 432 8.29 6.41 4.96
N TYR A 433 9.58 6.65 5.17
CA TYR A 433 10.31 6.35 6.39
C TYR A 433 10.84 7.64 6.99
N THR A 434 10.32 8.02 8.16
CA THR A 434 10.67 9.28 8.81
C THR A 434 11.73 9.07 9.87
N LEU A 435 12.84 9.78 9.73
CA LEU A 435 13.96 9.78 10.66
C LEU A 435 13.93 11.08 11.45
N ASP A 436 13.05 11.11 12.45
CA ASP A 436 12.88 12.24 13.34
C ASP A 436 13.62 11.95 14.66
N THR A 437 13.95 12.97 15.42
CA THR A 437 14.52 12.79 16.76
C THR A 437 13.65 11.88 17.66
N PRO A 438 12.32 12.06 17.75
CA PRO A 438 11.48 11.18 18.57
C PRO A 438 11.46 9.73 18.09
N THR A 439 11.52 9.48 16.78
CA THR A 439 11.47 8.12 16.24
C THR A 439 12.78 7.36 16.53
N LEU A 440 13.92 8.05 16.52
CA LEU A 440 15.22 7.46 16.85
C LEU A 440 15.36 7.14 18.34
N PHE A 441 14.91 8.05 19.21
CA PHE A 441 15.01 7.90 20.66
C PHE A 441 13.84 7.14 21.29
N ALA A 442 12.87 6.67 20.50
CA ALA A 442 11.80 5.80 20.99
C ALA A 442 12.31 4.41 21.41
N SER A 443 13.42 3.95 20.81
CA SER A 443 14.09 2.68 21.11
C SER A 443 15.31 2.86 22.01
N LEU A 444 15.74 1.79 22.70
CA LEU A 444 16.96 1.80 23.53
C LEU A 444 18.24 2.11 22.74
N SER A 445 18.31 1.68 21.47
CA SER A 445 19.49 1.79 20.59
C SER A 445 19.14 2.63 19.33
N PRO A 446 19.42 3.94 19.32
CA PRO A 446 19.09 4.79 18.17
C PRO A 446 19.84 4.38 16.89
N ASP A 447 21.04 3.79 17.03
CA ASP A 447 21.82 3.24 15.91
C ASP A 447 21.12 2.05 15.24
N GLU A 448 20.54 1.15 16.03
CA GLU A 448 19.85 -0.03 15.52
C GLU A 448 18.57 0.36 14.77
N THR A 449 17.81 1.30 15.33
CA THR A 449 16.60 1.85 14.69
C THR A 449 16.92 2.54 13.37
N CYS A 450 18.02 3.32 13.30
CA CYS A 450 18.47 3.92 12.05
C CYS A 450 18.83 2.86 11.00
N VAL A 451 19.57 1.81 11.39
CA VAL A 451 19.92 0.69 10.50
C VAL A 451 18.68 -0.06 10.02
N GLN A 452 17.73 -0.33 10.92
CA GLN A 452 16.50 -1.04 10.60
C GLN A 452 15.64 -0.26 9.61
N LEU A 453 15.39 1.03 9.87
CA LEU A 453 14.61 1.90 8.98
C LEU A 453 15.27 2.03 7.61
N MET A 454 16.60 2.20 7.56
CA MET A 454 17.33 2.29 6.30
C MET A 454 17.26 0.99 5.48
N ARG A 455 17.37 -0.18 6.13
CA ARG A 455 17.23 -1.48 5.45
C ARG A 455 15.81 -1.71 4.95
N GLU A 456 14.81 -1.31 5.73
CA GLU A 456 13.41 -1.42 5.33
C GLU A 456 13.10 -0.51 4.13
N ALA A 457 13.63 0.71 4.13
CA ALA A 457 13.55 1.63 2.99
C ALA A 457 14.19 1.03 1.72
N GLN A 458 15.37 0.38 1.85
CA GLN A 458 16.01 -0.30 0.72
C GLN A 458 15.21 -1.50 0.21
N ARG A 459 14.63 -2.30 1.11
CA ARG A 459 13.81 -3.47 0.76
C ARG A 459 12.50 -3.08 0.06
N SER A 460 11.97 -1.91 0.40
CA SER A 460 10.70 -1.39 -0.10
C SER A 460 10.83 -0.44 -1.29
N ALA A 461 12.01 -0.38 -1.91
CA ALA A 461 12.26 0.48 -3.06
C ALA A 461 11.26 0.21 -4.20
N PRO A 462 10.73 1.25 -4.87
CA PRO A 462 10.99 2.68 -4.67
C PRO A 462 10.40 3.25 -3.36
N SER A 463 11.19 4.01 -2.61
CA SER A 463 10.83 4.52 -1.26
C SER A 463 11.40 5.90 -0.96
N ILE A 464 10.86 6.56 0.07
CA ILE A 464 11.25 7.91 0.50
C ILE A 464 11.73 7.87 1.96
N ILE A 465 12.89 8.44 2.22
CA ILE A 465 13.39 8.70 3.58
C ILE A 465 13.26 10.19 3.83
N TYR A 466 12.53 10.55 4.89
CA TYR A 466 12.29 11.93 5.26
C TYR A 466 13.06 12.28 6.55
N VAL A 467 13.84 13.36 6.51
CA VAL A 467 14.56 13.91 7.67
C VAL A 467 14.11 15.36 7.90
N PRO A 468 13.25 15.64 8.89
CA PRO A 468 12.86 17.00 9.21
C PRO A 468 14.01 17.75 9.90
N GLN A 469 14.16 19.04 9.57
CA GLN A 469 15.12 19.95 10.19
C GLN A 469 16.50 19.30 10.40
N ILE A 470 17.11 18.87 9.28
CA ILE A 470 18.38 18.15 9.30
C ILE A 470 19.47 18.82 10.15
N PRO A 471 19.58 20.17 10.29
CA PRO A 471 20.59 20.76 11.17
C PRO A 471 20.34 20.42 12.65
N SER A 472 19.12 20.59 13.13
CA SER A 472 18.75 20.28 14.52
C SER A 472 18.87 18.79 14.80
N TRP A 473 18.48 17.96 13.84
CA TRP A 473 18.67 16.51 13.90
C TRP A 473 20.16 16.16 14.01
N TRP A 474 21.02 16.75 13.18
CA TRP A 474 22.46 16.50 13.17
C TRP A 474 23.11 16.89 14.50
N ASP A 475 22.75 18.05 15.05
CA ASP A 475 23.27 18.55 16.32
C ASP A 475 22.85 17.66 17.51
N THR A 476 21.64 17.11 17.48
CA THR A 476 21.13 16.22 18.54
C THR A 476 21.77 14.84 18.49
N VAL A 477 22.11 14.37 17.30
CA VAL A 477 22.65 13.04 17.06
C VAL A 477 24.17 13.02 17.33
N GLY A 478 24.63 12.02 18.09
CA GLY A 478 26.06 11.82 18.41
C GLY A 478 26.93 11.47 17.18
N PRO A 479 28.26 11.62 17.27
CA PRO A 479 29.17 11.42 16.13
C PRO A 479 29.20 9.98 15.59
N THR A 480 28.91 8.99 16.45
CA THR A 480 28.79 7.58 16.07
C THR A 480 27.64 7.38 15.09
N LEU A 481 26.45 7.87 15.43
CA LEU A 481 25.25 7.72 14.60
C LEU A 481 25.34 8.55 13.31
N ARG A 482 26.01 9.72 13.32
CA ARG A 482 26.33 10.48 12.08
C ARG A 482 27.17 9.65 11.11
N SER A 483 28.16 8.93 11.64
CA SER A 483 29.03 8.04 10.85
C SER A 483 28.25 6.85 10.30
N VAL A 484 27.41 6.21 11.12
CA VAL A 484 26.53 5.11 10.71
C VAL A 484 25.57 5.57 9.62
N PHE A 485 24.89 6.70 9.80
CA PHE A 485 23.97 7.28 8.82
C PHE A 485 24.66 7.54 7.47
N THR A 486 25.83 8.18 7.50
CA THR A 486 26.61 8.48 6.29
C THR A 486 27.07 7.20 5.59
N ALA A 487 27.53 6.19 6.35
CA ALA A 487 27.92 4.90 5.82
C ALA A 487 26.74 4.14 5.19
N LEU A 488 25.55 4.22 5.79
CA LEU A 488 24.32 3.64 5.24
C LEU A 488 23.89 4.32 3.94
N LEU A 489 23.95 5.66 3.87
CA LEU A 489 23.68 6.38 2.63
C LEU A 489 24.68 6.04 1.51
N GLN A 490 25.93 5.76 1.87
CA GLN A 490 26.96 5.33 0.92
C GLN A 490 26.84 3.85 0.53
N SER A 491 26.22 3.01 1.36
CA SER A 491 26.00 1.60 1.06
C SER A 491 24.82 1.35 0.12
N ILE A 492 23.87 2.29 0.03
CA ILE A 492 22.75 2.22 -0.93
C ILE A 492 23.32 2.07 -2.36
N PRO A 493 22.90 1.04 -3.14
CA PRO A 493 23.36 0.89 -4.51
C PRO A 493 22.98 2.10 -5.38
N ARG A 494 23.83 2.41 -6.37
CA ARG A 494 23.79 3.69 -7.12
C ARG A 494 22.44 3.97 -7.81
N PHE A 495 21.80 2.94 -8.33
CA PHE A 495 20.56 3.03 -9.10
C PHE A 495 19.32 2.57 -8.32
N THR A 496 19.44 2.35 -7.02
CA THR A 496 18.28 2.01 -6.20
C THR A 496 17.42 3.28 -6.01
N PRO A 497 16.12 3.23 -6.31
CA PRO A 497 15.24 4.41 -6.28
C PRO A 497 14.79 4.75 -4.86
N VAL A 498 15.73 5.20 -4.05
CA VAL A 498 15.52 5.60 -2.65
C VAL A 498 15.80 7.09 -2.54
N LEU A 499 14.74 7.88 -2.38
CA LEU A 499 14.82 9.35 -2.29
C LEU A 499 15.10 9.78 -0.85
N LEU A 500 16.18 10.53 -0.64
CA LEU A 500 16.42 11.24 0.63
C LEU A 500 15.81 12.64 0.54
N LEU A 501 14.71 12.89 1.26
CA LEU A 501 14.07 14.19 1.39
C LEU A 501 14.44 14.81 2.74
N ALA A 502 15.07 15.97 2.74
CA ALA A 502 15.43 16.70 3.95
C ALA A 502 14.89 18.14 3.94
N THR A 503 14.65 18.69 5.13
CA THR A 503 14.29 20.11 5.30
C THR A 503 15.32 20.83 6.17
N SER A 504 15.59 22.10 5.87
CA SER A 504 16.50 22.96 6.62
C SER A 504 15.91 24.36 6.76
N ASN A 505 15.96 24.90 7.98
CA ASN A 505 15.63 26.29 8.31
C ASN A 505 16.84 27.23 8.33
N VAL A 506 18.02 26.69 8.02
CA VAL A 506 19.29 27.42 7.95
C VAL A 506 19.71 27.56 6.50
N GLN A 507 20.33 28.70 6.16
CA GLN A 507 20.85 28.93 4.81
C GLN A 507 21.95 27.91 4.47
N LEU A 508 22.11 27.62 3.17
CA LEU A 508 23.12 26.67 2.69
C LEU A 508 24.54 26.99 3.18
N ARG A 509 24.87 28.26 3.43
CA ARG A 509 26.20 28.70 3.87
C ARG A 509 26.53 28.29 5.30
N ASP A 510 25.53 28.25 6.18
CA ASP A 510 25.73 28.02 7.61
C ASP A 510 25.52 26.55 7.98
N LEU A 511 25.16 25.70 7.01
CA LEU A 511 25.08 24.25 7.21
C LEU A 511 26.46 23.63 7.51
N PRO A 512 26.53 22.62 8.39
CA PRO A 512 27.71 21.78 8.59
C PRO A 512 28.26 21.24 7.26
N GLU A 513 29.60 21.18 7.12
CA GLU A 513 30.27 20.69 5.91
C GLU A 513 29.88 19.24 5.58
N GLU A 514 29.68 18.42 6.60
CA GLU A 514 29.23 17.02 6.47
C GLU A 514 27.87 16.93 5.75
N ILE A 515 26.93 17.81 6.09
CA ILE A 515 25.60 17.87 5.45
C ILE A 515 25.72 18.43 4.03
N LYS A 516 26.54 19.47 3.82
CA LYS A 516 26.80 20.01 2.48
C LYS A 516 27.37 18.94 1.55
N ALA A 517 28.26 18.08 2.03
CA ALA A 517 28.81 16.96 1.25
C ALA A 517 27.77 15.89 0.89
N LEU A 518 26.62 15.85 1.57
CA LEU A 518 25.52 14.97 1.21
C LEU A 518 24.73 15.50 0.01
N PHE A 519 24.65 16.81 -0.24
CA PHE A 519 23.80 17.36 -1.30
C PHE A 519 24.65 18.05 -2.37
N ASN A 520 24.57 17.55 -3.61
CA ASN A 520 25.29 18.12 -4.73
C ASN A 520 24.47 19.24 -5.39
N ASN A 521 25.02 20.45 -5.37
CA ASN A 521 24.35 21.63 -5.94
C ASN A 521 24.25 21.59 -7.48
N GLU A 522 25.01 20.73 -8.15
CA GLU A 522 25.04 20.60 -9.62
C GLU A 522 23.82 19.86 -10.19
N TYR A 523 23.11 19.07 -9.37
CA TYR A 523 22.00 18.21 -9.81
C TYR A 523 20.61 18.75 -9.41
N GLU A 524 20.48 20.05 -9.12
CA GLU A 524 19.24 20.66 -8.61
C GLU A 524 18.69 19.97 -7.34
N GLU A 525 19.54 19.29 -6.56
CA GLU A 525 19.15 18.59 -5.33
C GLU A 525 18.75 19.55 -4.20
N VAL A 526 19.10 20.84 -4.32
CA VAL A 526 18.82 21.86 -3.30
C VAL A 526 17.80 22.85 -3.83
N PHE A 527 16.60 22.82 -3.27
CA PHE A 527 15.53 23.75 -3.61
C PHE A 527 15.37 24.82 -2.53
N ARG A 528 15.47 26.10 -2.94
CA ARG A 528 15.26 27.24 -2.04
C ARG A 528 13.81 27.70 -2.15
N ILE A 529 13.10 27.68 -1.03
CA ILE A 529 11.71 28.13 -0.94
C ILE A 529 11.70 29.66 -1.03
N PRO A 530 11.13 30.25 -2.09
CA PRO A 530 11.05 31.70 -2.23
C PRO A 530 9.97 32.26 -1.31
N ARG A 531 10.09 33.55 -0.95
CA ARG A 531 9.00 34.25 -0.28
C ARG A 531 7.78 34.36 -1.21
N PRO A 532 6.54 34.21 -0.69
CA PRO A 532 5.33 34.37 -1.48
C PRO A 532 5.27 35.73 -2.19
N THR A 533 4.83 35.72 -3.44
CA THR A 533 4.71 36.90 -4.29
C THR A 533 3.56 37.82 -3.84
N CYS A 534 3.54 39.06 -4.33
CA CYS A 534 2.43 39.98 -4.06
C CYS A 534 1.07 39.43 -4.55
N ALA A 535 1.05 38.69 -5.66
CA ALA A 535 -0.16 38.11 -6.22
C ALA A 535 -0.71 36.99 -5.33
N GLU A 536 0.14 36.06 -4.89
CA GLU A 536 -0.22 34.98 -3.97
C GLU A 536 -0.74 35.53 -2.64
N ARG A 537 -0.07 36.54 -2.08
CA ARG A 537 -0.54 37.23 -0.87
C ARG A 537 -1.90 37.87 -1.07
N ARG A 538 -2.12 38.51 -2.22
CA ARG A 538 -3.42 39.13 -2.55
C ARG A 538 -4.51 38.06 -2.63
N HIS A 539 -4.25 36.93 -3.28
CA HIS A 539 -5.22 35.85 -3.42
C HIS A 539 -5.57 35.21 -2.06
N PHE A 540 -4.57 35.04 -1.17
CA PHE A 540 -4.80 34.58 0.20
C PHE A 540 -5.74 35.52 1.00
N PHE A 541 -5.52 36.83 0.94
CA PHE A 541 -6.35 37.80 1.65
C PHE A 541 -7.69 38.10 0.97
N GLU A 542 -7.85 37.72 -0.30
CA GLU A 542 -9.08 37.95 -1.06
C GLU A 542 -10.29 37.28 -0.41
N ASP A 543 -10.16 36.03 0.04
CA ASP A 543 -11.26 35.32 0.70
C ASP A 543 -11.67 35.99 2.02
N LEU A 544 -10.68 36.36 2.84
CA LEU A 544 -10.93 37.02 4.12
C LEU A 544 -11.56 38.42 3.95
N VAL A 545 -10.98 39.25 3.08
CA VAL A 545 -11.33 40.66 2.95
C VAL A 545 -12.56 40.86 2.05
N MET A 546 -12.66 40.12 0.94
CA MET A 546 -13.72 40.37 -0.06
C MET A 546 -14.93 39.47 0.12
N LYS A 547 -14.76 38.23 0.62
CA LYS A 547 -15.88 37.29 0.77
C LYS A 547 -16.40 37.22 2.20
N GLN A 548 -15.53 37.06 3.20
CA GLN A 548 -15.96 36.90 4.58
C GLN A 548 -16.37 38.24 5.21
N ALA A 549 -15.59 39.31 5.02
CA ALA A 549 -15.93 40.62 5.59
C ALA A 549 -17.11 41.31 4.89
N ALA A 550 -17.40 40.95 3.64
CA ALA A 550 -18.56 41.48 2.90
C ALA A 550 -19.86 40.69 3.17
N GLN A 551 -19.79 39.52 3.81
CA GLN A 551 -20.99 38.77 4.15
C GLN A 551 -21.75 39.48 5.29
N PRO A 552 -23.05 39.75 5.11
CA PRO A 552 -23.87 40.27 6.20
C PRO A 552 -23.90 39.26 7.35
N PRO A 553 -24.00 39.70 8.61
CA PRO A 553 -24.09 38.81 9.76
C PRO A 553 -25.27 37.84 9.57
N ALA A 554 -25.04 36.57 9.88
CA ALA A 554 -26.07 35.53 9.74
C ALA A 554 -27.31 35.94 10.54
N LEU A 555 -28.44 36.12 9.83
CA LEU A 555 -29.73 36.38 10.46
C LEU A 555 -30.03 35.20 11.40
N LYS A 556 -30.13 35.47 12.71
CA LYS A 556 -30.70 34.52 13.65
C LYS A 556 -32.16 34.31 13.23
N ASN A 557 -32.44 33.18 12.58
CA ASN A 557 -33.80 32.70 12.45
C ASN A 557 -34.27 32.33 13.87
N ASN A 558 -35.06 33.23 14.46
CA ASN A 558 -35.79 33.01 15.71
C ASN A 558 -36.90 31.98 15.50
#